data_AF-A0A7J4S8W5-F1
#
_entry.id   AF-A0A7J4S8W5-F1
#
_cell.length_a   1.000
_cell.length_b   1.000
_cell.length_c   1.000
_cell.angle_alpha   90.00
_cell.angle_beta   90.00
_cell.angle_gamma   90.00
#
_symmetry.space_group_name_H-M   'P 1'
#
loop_
_entity.id
_entity.type
_entity.pdbx_description
1 polymer ?
#
loop_
_entity_poly.entity_id
_entity_poly.type
_entity_poly.pdbx_seq_one_letter_code
_entity_poly.pdbx_strand_id
1 'polypeptide(L)'
;MGTLNVFVTDTPPANATTGNETAGNATVANVTWSHVYVTFTVVQAMQANDSNNSGWHDINVSNTVDLMSVQTTAALLGSAQLPAGQYTQLRIVVEKAWGVTSTGKTYAFTVPSGDLRTDDPFTVATGQTASLTLDVNLSHSIVWTAMGYVFTPVIGSIQSS
;
A
#
# COMPACT_ATOMS: atom_id res chain seq x y z
N MET A 1 -11.17 -24.71 -1.63
CA MET A 1 -10.69 -23.35 -1.94
C MET A 1 -11.62 -22.35 -1.29
N GLY A 2 -11.08 -21.22 -0.86
CA GLY A 2 -11.83 -20.01 -0.54
C GLY A 2 -11.26 -18.82 -1.35
N THR A 3 -11.94 -17.68 -1.28
CA THR A 3 -11.50 -16.44 -1.93
C THR A 3 -10.81 -15.54 -0.89
N LEU A 4 -9.69 -14.92 -1.26
CA LEU A 4 -9.13 -13.78 -0.55
C LEU A 4 -9.26 -12.53 -1.43
N ASN A 5 -9.88 -11.48 -0.90
CA ASN A 5 -9.84 -10.15 -1.47
C ASN A 5 -8.92 -9.26 -0.61
N VAL A 6 -8.03 -8.54 -1.27
CA VAL A 6 -7.17 -7.54 -0.62
C VAL A 6 -7.60 -6.17 -1.10
N PHE A 7 -7.89 -5.28 -0.17
CA PHE A 7 -8.25 -3.90 -0.39
C PHE A 7 -7.14 -2.98 0.13
N VAL A 8 -7.11 -1.74 -0.37
CA VAL A 8 -6.23 -0.68 0.12
C VAL A 8 -7.04 0.56 0.50
N THR A 9 -6.63 1.22 1.58
CA THR A 9 -7.24 2.45 2.12
C THR A 9 -6.15 3.38 2.65
N ASP A 10 -6.53 4.61 2.98
CA ASP A 10 -5.72 5.55 3.77
C ASP A 10 -6.61 6.18 4.85
N THR A 11 -6.62 5.59 6.04
CA THR A 11 -7.55 5.97 7.12
C THR A 11 -6.81 6.16 8.46
N PRO A 12 -6.89 7.35 9.09
CA PRO A 12 -7.73 8.49 8.73
C PRO A 12 -7.23 9.24 7.47
N PRO A 13 -8.12 9.93 6.75
CA PRO A 13 -7.76 10.72 5.57
C PRO A 13 -6.52 11.59 5.80
N ALA A 14 -5.46 11.36 5.03
CA ALA A 14 -4.29 12.21 5.07
C ALA A 14 -4.58 13.59 4.46
N ASN A 15 -4.38 14.66 5.24
CA ASN A 15 -3.91 15.91 4.64
C ASN A 15 -2.45 15.69 4.25
N ALA A 16 -2.21 15.14 3.05
CA ALA A 16 -0.86 14.94 2.53
C ALA A 16 -0.25 16.31 2.15
N THR A 17 0.09 17.10 3.16
CA THR A 17 0.89 18.31 3.04
C THR A 17 2.29 17.99 3.52
N THR A 18 3.28 17.95 2.63
CA THR A 18 4.68 17.93 3.08
C THR A 18 5.02 19.32 3.60
N GLY A 19 5.34 19.41 4.89
CA GLY A 19 5.66 20.68 5.56
C GLY A 19 6.96 21.31 5.01
N ASN A 20 7.10 22.62 5.21
CA ASN A 20 8.21 23.50 4.78
C ASN A 20 9.49 22.76 4.38
N GLU A 21 9.63 22.51 3.08
CA GLU A 21 10.71 21.68 2.56
C GLU A 21 11.93 22.58 2.38
N THR A 22 13.05 22.26 3.04
CA THR A 22 14.30 23.02 2.87
C THR A 22 15.22 22.21 1.97
N ALA A 23 15.48 22.72 0.76
CA ALA A 23 16.58 22.25 -0.09
C ALA A 23 17.53 23.44 -0.30
N GLY A 24 18.59 23.53 0.51
CA GLY A 24 19.48 24.69 0.52
C GLY A 24 18.83 25.94 1.13
N ASN A 25 19.04 27.14 0.54
CA ASN A 25 18.48 28.43 0.99
C ASN A 25 17.06 28.71 0.44
N ALA A 26 16.37 27.70 -0.11
CA ALA A 26 15.01 27.87 -0.63
C ALA A 26 14.03 27.07 0.22
N THR A 27 13.08 27.78 0.84
CA THR A 27 11.84 27.21 1.37
C THR A 27 10.95 26.81 0.20
N VAL A 28 10.71 25.52 0.01
CA VAL A 28 9.62 25.07 -0.86
C VAL A 28 8.32 25.31 -0.11
N ALA A 29 7.39 26.03 -0.75
CA ALA A 29 6.04 26.20 -0.26
C ALA A 29 5.41 24.84 0.04
N ASN A 30 4.55 24.77 1.07
CA ASN A 30 3.78 23.58 1.41
C ASN A 30 3.20 22.92 0.15
N VAL A 31 3.55 21.66 -0.10
CA VAL A 31 3.01 20.92 -1.25
C VAL A 31 1.78 20.15 -0.80
N THR A 32 0.64 20.50 -1.41
CA THR A 32 -0.61 19.77 -1.25
C THR A 32 -0.79 18.85 -2.45
N TRP A 33 -0.93 17.55 -2.20
CA TRP A 33 -1.22 16.56 -3.22
C TRP A 33 -2.72 16.55 -3.55
N SER A 34 -3.06 16.55 -4.84
CA SER A 34 -4.41 16.24 -5.34
C SER A 34 -4.56 14.76 -5.66
N HIS A 35 -3.46 14.12 -6.10
CA HIS A 35 -3.39 12.69 -6.37
C HIS A 35 -2.05 12.12 -5.93
N VAL A 36 -2.04 10.87 -5.46
CA VAL A 36 -0.82 10.10 -5.24
C VAL A 36 -1.04 8.69 -5.76
N TYR A 37 -0.43 8.40 -6.91
CA TYR A 37 -0.54 7.12 -7.59
C TYR A 37 0.56 6.17 -7.14
N VAL A 38 0.18 4.93 -6.81
CA VAL A 38 1.09 3.87 -6.37
C VAL A 38 0.80 2.60 -7.16
N THR A 39 1.83 2.06 -7.82
CA THR A 39 1.77 0.79 -8.54
C THR A 39 2.28 -0.35 -7.67
N PHE A 40 1.43 -1.35 -7.45
CA PHE A 40 1.75 -2.57 -6.73
C PHE A 40 2.02 -3.71 -7.72
N THR A 41 3.10 -4.46 -7.52
CA THR A 41 3.51 -5.54 -8.46
C THR A 41 3.46 -6.93 -7.85
N VAL A 42 3.58 -7.04 -6.53
CA VAL A 42 3.49 -8.31 -5.82
C VAL A 42 2.53 -8.14 -4.66
N VAL A 43 1.55 -9.01 -4.57
CA VAL A 43 0.77 -9.23 -3.35
C VAL A 43 0.72 -10.72 -3.12
N GLN A 44 1.18 -11.18 -1.95
CA GLN A 44 1.32 -12.61 -1.64
C GLN A 44 0.87 -12.91 -0.22
N ALA A 45 0.23 -14.05 -0.01
CA ALA A 45 -0.18 -14.54 1.31
C ALA A 45 0.65 -15.76 1.72
N MET A 46 1.23 -15.74 2.93
CA MET A 46 2.00 -16.86 3.48
C MET A 46 1.08 -17.82 4.24
N GLN A 47 0.94 -19.05 3.77
CA GLN A 47 0.20 -20.11 4.45
C GLN A 47 0.97 -20.61 5.68
N ALA A 48 0.27 -20.79 6.80
CA ALA A 48 0.85 -21.30 8.04
C ALA A 48 1.37 -22.74 7.88
N ASN A 49 2.46 -23.06 8.57
CA ASN A 49 3.13 -24.38 8.65
C ASN A 49 3.85 -24.85 7.38
N ASP A 50 4.04 -23.98 6.38
CA ASP A 50 4.90 -24.30 5.24
C ASP A 50 6.34 -23.91 5.55
N SER A 51 7.18 -24.90 5.86
CA SER A 51 8.52 -24.71 6.47
C SER A 51 9.62 -24.33 5.48
N ASN A 52 9.32 -24.29 4.18
CA ASN A 52 10.35 -24.22 3.11
C ASN A 52 10.24 -22.98 2.22
N ASN A 53 9.61 -21.88 2.68
CA ASN A 53 9.39 -20.67 1.87
C ASN A 53 8.49 -20.91 0.62
N SER A 54 7.88 -22.10 0.49
CA SER A 54 6.92 -22.49 -0.55
C SER A 54 5.48 -22.07 -0.25
N GLY A 55 5.20 -21.56 0.95
CA GLY A 55 3.86 -21.22 1.41
C GLY A 55 3.30 -19.90 0.86
N TRP A 56 4.04 -19.22 -0.02
CA TRP A 56 3.56 -17.98 -0.65
C TRP A 56 2.58 -18.29 -1.76
N HIS A 57 1.39 -17.72 -1.66
CA HIS A 57 0.38 -17.75 -2.70
C HIS A 57 0.23 -16.36 -3.31
N ASP A 58 0.37 -16.27 -4.63
CA ASP A 58 0.20 -15.02 -5.38
C ASP A 58 -1.25 -14.56 -5.39
N ILE A 59 -1.42 -13.25 -5.23
CA ILE A 59 -2.69 -12.55 -5.39
C ILE A 59 -2.60 -11.72 -6.65
N ASN A 60 -3.57 -11.89 -7.55
CA ASN A 60 -3.55 -11.23 -8.85
C ASN A 60 -3.74 -9.72 -8.64
N VAL A 61 -2.69 -8.95 -8.95
CA VAL A 61 -2.65 -7.49 -8.89
C VAL A 61 -2.11 -6.95 -10.21
N SER A 62 -2.76 -5.93 -10.75
CA SER A 62 -2.30 -5.26 -11.97
C SER A 62 -2.48 -3.74 -11.91
N ASN A 63 -2.73 -3.21 -10.71
CA ASN A 63 -3.37 -1.91 -10.57
C ASN A 63 -2.46 -0.88 -9.91
N THR A 64 -2.48 0.31 -10.51
CA THR A 64 -2.10 1.55 -9.85
C THR A 64 -3.32 2.05 -9.07
N VAL A 65 -3.11 2.44 -7.81
CA VAL A 65 -4.15 3.06 -6.97
C VAL A 65 -3.79 4.50 -6.71
N ASP A 66 -4.76 5.40 -6.82
CA ASP A 66 -4.65 6.75 -6.28
C ASP A 66 -5.01 6.74 -4.79
N LEU A 67 -4.00 6.85 -3.92
CA LEU A 67 -4.17 6.81 -2.47
C LEU A 67 -5.00 8.00 -1.95
N MET A 68 -5.00 9.13 -2.67
CA MET A 68 -5.88 10.26 -2.32
C MET A 68 -7.37 9.93 -2.52
N SER A 69 -7.70 8.96 -3.38
CA SER A 69 -9.07 8.55 -3.69
C SER A 69 -9.66 7.52 -2.72
N VAL A 70 -8.82 6.84 -1.92
CA VAL A 70 -9.23 5.75 -1.02
C VAL A 70 -9.26 6.15 0.45
N GLN A 71 -9.32 7.45 0.74
CA GLN A 71 -9.33 7.98 2.10
C GLN A 71 -10.64 7.72 2.86
N THR A 72 -11.73 7.45 2.13
CA THR A 72 -13.07 7.23 2.70
C THR A 72 -13.67 5.89 2.31
N THR A 73 -13.13 5.25 1.27
CA THR A 73 -13.63 3.97 0.75
C THR A 73 -12.44 3.19 0.22
N ALA A 74 -12.24 1.99 0.76
CA ALA A 74 -11.16 1.13 0.32
C ALA A 74 -11.38 0.66 -1.14
N ALA A 75 -10.31 0.55 -1.91
CA ALA A 75 -10.34 0.02 -3.28
C ALA A 75 -9.81 -1.41 -3.31
N LEU A 76 -10.38 -2.27 -4.17
CA LEU A 76 -9.86 -3.62 -4.38
C LEU A 76 -8.47 -3.53 -5.03
N LEU A 77 -7.47 -4.04 -4.33
CA LEU A 77 -6.10 -4.14 -4.82
C LEU A 77 -5.91 -5.42 -5.64
N GLY A 78 -6.43 -6.55 -5.15
CA GLY A 78 -6.31 -7.84 -5.81
C GLY A 78 -7.17 -8.94 -5.20
N SER A 79 -7.25 -10.07 -5.91
CA SER A 79 -8.01 -11.24 -5.47
C SER A 79 -7.38 -12.56 -5.91
N ALA A 80 -7.54 -13.60 -5.10
CA ALA A 80 -7.10 -14.96 -5.42
C ALA A 80 -8.01 -16.03 -4.83
N GLN A 81 -8.02 -17.20 -5.48
CA GLN A 81 -8.50 -18.44 -4.90
C GLN A 81 -7.36 -19.12 -4.15
N LEU A 82 -7.52 -19.28 -2.85
CA LEU A 82 -6.51 -19.87 -1.98
C LEU A 82 -6.99 -21.20 -1.38
N PRO A 83 -6.08 -22.14 -1.07
CA PRO A 83 -6.39 -23.26 -0.20
C PRO A 83 -7.01 -22.78 1.12
N ALA A 84 -7.94 -23.56 1.67
CA ALA A 84 -8.47 -23.22 2.98
C ALA A 84 -7.38 -23.45 4.04
N GLY A 85 -7.23 -22.51 4.97
CA GLY A 85 -6.20 -22.58 6.00
C GLY A 85 -5.93 -21.25 6.69
N GLN A 86 -4.98 -21.31 7.63
CA GLN A 86 -4.42 -20.13 8.28
C GLN A 86 -3.31 -19.53 7.44
N TYR A 87 -3.23 -18.21 7.44
CA TYR A 87 -2.19 -17.43 6.81
C TYR A 87 -1.59 -16.49 7.86
N THR A 88 -0.26 -16.32 7.84
CA THR A 88 0.45 -15.59 8.89
C THR A 88 0.91 -14.21 8.46
N GLN A 89 0.97 -13.94 7.16
CA GLN A 89 1.57 -12.73 6.62
C GLN A 89 1.04 -12.41 5.23
N LEU A 90 0.86 -11.12 4.97
CA LEU A 90 0.67 -10.54 3.65
C LEU A 90 1.97 -9.81 3.26
N ARG A 91 2.48 -10.06 2.06
CA ARG A 91 3.60 -9.34 1.47
C ARG A 91 3.09 -8.50 0.32
N ILE A 92 3.48 -7.23 0.28
CA ILE A 92 3.12 -6.28 -0.77
C ILE A 92 4.40 -5.64 -1.30
N VAL A 93 4.53 -5.48 -2.62
CA VAL A 93 5.65 -4.76 -3.24
C VAL A 93 5.12 -3.60 -4.06
N VAL A 94 5.60 -2.40 -3.74
CA VAL A 94 5.44 -1.18 -4.53
C VAL A 94 6.59 -1.04 -5.52
N GLU A 95 6.26 -0.86 -6.79
CA GLU A 95 7.24 -0.66 -7.86
C GLU A 95 7.48 0.83 -8.14
N LYS A 96 6.40 1.62 -8.17
CA LYS A 96 6.43 3.02 -8.61
C LYS A 96 5.43 3.86 -7.83
N ALA A 97 5.81 5.10 -7.53
CA ALA A 97 4.89 6.10 -7.01
C ALA A 97 5.14 7.48 -7.63
N TRP A 98 4.07 8.28 -7.77
CA TRP A 98 4.16 9.67 -8.19
C TRP A 98 2.97 10.47 -7.66
N GLY A 99 3.18 11.76 -7.43
CA GLY A 99 2.15 12.69 -6.96
C GLY A 99 1.82 13.76 -7.99
N VAL A 100 0.58 14.24 -7.96
CA VAL A 100 0.13 15.45 -8.66
C VAL A 100 -0.29 16.46 -7.60
N THR A 101 0.21 17.69 -7.70
CA THR A 101 -0.14 18.75 -6.74
C THR A 101 -1.52 19.34 -7.03
N SER A 102 -2.07 20.10 -6.08
CA SER A 102 -3.29 20.90 -6.29
C SER A 102 -3.16 21.92 -7.42
N THR A 103 -1.93 22.32 -7.78
CA THR A 103 -1.61 23.18 -8.92
C THR A 103 -1.39 22.42 -10.24
N GLY A 104 -1.52 21.09 -10.25
CA GLY A 104 -1.38 20.23 -11.43
C GLY A 104 0.06 19.81 -11.76
N LYS A 105 1.06 20.15 -10.92
CA LYS A 105 2.45 19.74 -11.15
C LYS A 105 2.65 18.28 -10.75
N THR A 106 3.31 17.50 -11.60
CA THR A 106 3.61 16.09 -11.33
C THR A 106 5.03 15.92 -10.81
N TYR A 107 5.20 15.07 -9.80
CA TYR A 107 6.49 14.69 -9.23
C TYR A 107 6.61 13.17 -9.16
N ALA A 108 7.70 12.62 -9.69
CA ALA A 108 8.05 11.21 -9.47
C ALA A 108 8.65 11.04 -8.08
N PHE A 109 8.32 9.93 -7.42
CA PHE A 109 8.88 9.59 -6.11
C PHE A 109 9.92 8.48 -6.28
N THR A 110 11.04 8.59 -5.57
CA THR A 110 11.99 7.47 -5.44
C THR A 110 11.37 6.43 -4.51
N VAL A 111 11.40 5.15 -4.87
CA VAL A 111 10.94 4.03 -4.02
C VAL A 111 12.16 3.19 -3.62
N PRO A 112 12.80 3.43 -2.45
CA PRO A 112 14.04 2.75 -2.07
C PRO A 112 13.80 1.28 -1.68
N SER A 113 12.72 1.04 -0.93
CA SER A 113 12.18 -0.29 -0.63
C SER A 113 10.65 -0.22 -0.65
N GLY A 114 10.03 -0.87 -1.64
CA GLY A 114 8.57 -0.98 -1.73
C GLY A 114 8.01 -2.23 -1.05
N ASP A 115 8.86 -3.05 -0.41
CA ASP A 115 8.48 -4.32 0.20
C ASP A 115 7.90 -4.09 1.60
N LEU A 116 6.61 -4.39 1.73
CA LEU A 116 5.83 -4.33 2.96
C LEU A 116 5.47 -5.76 3.37
N ARG A 117 5.58 -6.05 4.66
CA ARG A 117 5.15 -7.31 5.24
C ARG A 117 4.31 -7.05 6.47
N THR A 118 3.23 -7.82 6.62
CA THR A 118 2.35 -7.79 7.79
C THR A 118 2.66 -8.98 8.69
N ASP A 119 2.30 -8.89 9.97
CA ASP A 119 2.41 -10.02 10.91
C ASP A 119 1.04 -10.39 11.50
N ASP A 120 -0.04 -9.95 10.83
CA ASP A 120 -1.44 -10.13 11.21
C ASP A 120 -2.02 -11.40 10.58
N PRO A 121 -2.28 -12.47 11.37
CA PRO A 121 -2.80 -13.71 10.84
C PRO A 121 -4.26 -13.61 10.41
N PHE A 122 -4.64 -14.37 9.40
CA PHE A 122 -6.02 -14.46 8.91
C PHE A 122 -6.37 -15.87 8.43
N THR A 123 -7.66 -16.13 8.25
CA THR A 123 -8.18 -17.43 7.85
C THR A 123 -8.90 -17.33 6.51
N VAL A 124 -8.62 -18.28 5.61
CA VAL A 124 -9.43 -18.50 4.41
C VAL A 124 -10.21 -19.81 4.61
N ALA A 125 -11.53 -19.73 4.62
CA ALA A 125 -12.40 -20.90 4.78
C ALA A 125 -12.92 -21.42 3.43
N THR A 126 -13.17 -22.73 3.36
CA THR A 126 -13.71 -23.36 2.15
C THR A 126 -15.05 -22.74 1.75
N GLY A 127 -15.16 -22.32 0.50
CA GLY A 127 -16.39 -21.72 -0.06
C GLY A 127 -16.72 -20.31 0.45
N GLN A 128 -15.86 -19.72 1.27
CA GLN A 128 -16.06 -18.38 1.83
C GLN A 128 -15.13 -17.36 1.17
N THR A 129 -15.49 -16.08 1.31
CA THR A 129 -14.63 -14.95 0.94
C THR A 129 -14.12 -14.29 2.20
N ALA A 130 -12.79 -14.26 2.38
CA ALA A 130 -12.13 -13.44 3.37
C ALA A 130 -11.73 -12.11 2.73
N SER A 131 -11.84 -11.02 3.49
CA SER A 131 -11.34 -9.71 3.05
C SER A 131 -10.29 -9.17 4.00
N LEU A 132 -9.22 -8.61 3.43
CA LEU A 132 -8.20 -7.86 4.15
C LEU A 132 -8.16 -6.44 3.61
N THR A 133 -8.16 -5.45 4.49
CA THR A 133 -7.96 -4.05 4.11
C THR A 133 -6.60 -3.59 4.63
N LEU A 134 -5.71 -3.25 3.72
CA LEU A 134 -4.40 -2.65 3.98
C LEU A 134 -4.53 -1.13 4.04
N ASP A 135 -4.28 -0.56 5.21
CA ASP A 135 -4.18 0.88 5.37
C ASP A 135 -2.74 1.35 5.10
N VAL A 136 -2.55 2.08 4.01
CA VAL A 136 -1.28 2.73 3.67
C VAL A 136 -1.37 4.17 4.13
N ASN A 137 -0.73 4.50 5.25
CA ASN A 137 -0.73 5.84 5.82
C ASN A 137 0.04 6.79 4.90
N LEU A 138 -0.68 7.50 4.05
CA LEU A 138 -0.11 8.30 2.98
C LEU A 138 0.71 9.47 3.52
N SER A 139 0.22 10.12 4.59
CA SER A 139 0.89 11.26 5.22
C SER A 139 2.28 10.92 5.77
N HIS A 140 2.49 9.67 6.18
CA HIS A 140 3.78 9.19 6.68
C HIS A 140 4.59 8.46 5.59
N SER A 141 4.00 8.20 4.42
CA SER A 141 4.65 7.47 3.33
C SER A 141 5.46 8.36 2.39
N ILE A 142 5.24 9.68 2.39
CA ILE A 142 5.96 10.63 1.52
C ILE A 142 6.96 11.43 2.35
N VAL A 143 8.24 11.35 1.97
CA VAL A 143 9.34 12.05 2.63
C VAL A 143 10.04 12.95 1.62
N TRP A 144 10.29 14.21 2.00
CA TRP A 144 11.17 15.09 1.23
C TRP A 144 12.63 14.86 1.63
N THR A 145 13.50 14.76 0.64
CA THR A 145 14.95 14.68 0.82
C THR A 145 15.66 15.71 -0.06
N ALA A 146 16.97 15.91 0.15
CA ALA A 146 17.77 16.75 -0.73
C ALA A 146 17.78 16.28 -2.20
N MET A 147 17.40 15.03 -2.48
CA MET A 147 17.33 14.44 -3.82
C MET A 147 15.90 14.45 -4.41
N GLY A 148 14.92 14.97 -3.67
CA GLY A 148 13.51 15.00 -4.05
C GLY A 148 12.63 14.14 -3.16
N TYR A 149 11.40 13.87 -3.64
CA TYR A 149 10.42 13.06 -2.92
C TYR A 149 10.78 11.58 -2.95
N VAL A 150 10.63 10.96 -1.79
CA VAL A 150 10.79 9.53 -1.55
C VAL A 150 9.46 8.98 -1.06
N PHE A 151 9.05 7.84 -1.61
CA PHE A 151 7.90 7.08 -1.15
C PHE A 151 8.38 5.82 -0.42
N THR A 152 8.19 5.83 0.89
CA THR A 152 8.46 4.69 1.78
C THR A 152 7.12 4.31 2.38
N PRO A 153 6.39 3.33 1.82
CA PRO A 153 5.05 3.05 2.27
C PRO A 153 5.04 2.64 3.76
N VAL A 154 4.11 3.20 4.51
CA VAL A 154 3.92 2.93 5.94
C VAL A 154 2.58 2.22 6.12
N ILE A 155 2.60 1.03 6.72
CA ILE A 155 1.37 0.34 7.12
C ILE A 155 0.82 1.06 8.36
N GLY A 156 -0.40 1.60 8.24
CA GLY A 156 -1.14 2.13 9.38
C GLY A 156 -1.83 1.00 10.16
N SER A 157 -2.57 0.15 9.46
CA SER A 157 -3.23 -1.03 10.02
C SER A 157 -3.57 -2.09 8.96
N ILE A 158 -3.87 -3.30 9.42
CA ILE A 158 -4.48 -4.37 8.61
C ILE A 158 -5.77 -4.78 9.30
N GLN A 159 -6.87 -4.83 8.55
CA GLN A 159 -8.17 -5.21 9.08
C GLN A 159 -8.72 -6.41 8.32
N SER A 160 -9.09 -7.47 9.05
CA SER A 160 -9.77 -8.65 8.49
C SER A 160 -11.28 -8.55 8.73
N SER A 161 -12.07 -8.99 7.74
CA SER A 161 -13.53 -9.06 7.80
C SER A 161 -14.08 -10.25 7.02
#